data_AF-A0A925DRG2-F1
#
_entry.id   AF-A0A925DRG2-F1
#
_cell.length_a   1.000
_cell.length_b   1.000
_cell.length_c   1.000
_cell.angle_alpha   90.00
_cell.angle_beta   90.00
_cell.angle_gamma   90.00
#
_symmetry.space_group_name_H-M   'P 1'
#
loop_
_entity.id
_entity.type
_entity.pdbx_description
1 polymer ?
#
loop_
_entity_poly.entity_id
_entity_poly.type
_entity_poly.pdbx_seq_one_letter_code
_entity_poly.pdbx_strand_id
1 'polypeptide(L)'
;SFILFASPEKDKVISLLKSGNWQSFSDYSNSFAKIKAGIYSAKMFKTLDRQLIGEYCEEVFVFTKTYPTDSATYFTEHLLIGIIRNEKQIVFYRYYDYFNNEWKNSHPIADSSKTELKKMEDEFFAVYHSRINSADFFNAPVYGHYCGIDGVLTEYSMKVDSAIEKKDKALFDKWIRSTSLELQCYGIEGFYILKKQGILPTEEQLKLIALIKKKKGKVSVCQGCVYGEKELSEILLPFKFD
;
A
#
# COMPACT_ATOMS: atom_id res chain seq x y z
N SER A 1 -22.36 -28.66 8.25
CA SER A 1 -21.21 -28.71 7.33
C SER A 1 -21.33 -27.52 6.39
N PHE A 2 -20.39 -26.57 6.44
CA PHE A 2 -20.35 -25.51 5.43
C PHE A 2 -19.85 -26.14 4.13
N ILE A 3 -20.72 -26.23 3.13
CA ILE A 3 -20.30 -26.58 1.78
C ILE A 3 -19.49 -25.37 1.31
N LEU A 4 -18.16 -25.53 1.23
CA LEU A 4 -17.29 -24.60 0.52
C LEU A 4 -17.72 -24.64 -0.95
N PHE A 5 -18.56 -23.70 -1.35
CA PHE A 5 -18.84 -23.51 -2.76
C PHE A 5 -17.54 -23.06 -3.42
N ALA A 6 -17.12 -23.77 -4.46
CA ALA A 6 -16.06 -23.26 -5.33
C ALA A 6 -16.45 -21.85 -5.78
N SER A 7 -15.47 -20.95 -5.83
CA SER A 7 -15.68 -19.55 -6.21
C SER A 7 -14.93 -19.29 -7.52
N PRO A 8 -15.56 -19.59 -8.69
CA PRO A 8 -14.89 -19.52 -9.99
C PRO A 8 -14.28 -18.13 -10.27
N GLU A 9 -14.90 -17.07 -9.76
CA GLU A 9 -14.40 -15.71 -9.89
C GLU A 9 -13.11 -15.51 -9.10
N LYS A 10 -13.03 -16.02 -7.87
CA LYS A 10 -11.82 -16.02 -7.04
C LYS A 10 -10.72 -16.82 -7.71
N ASP A 11 -11.05 -18.02 -8.20
CA ASP A 11 -10.09 -18.88 -8.90
C ASP A 11 -9.57 -18.21 -10.17
N LYS A 12 -10.44 -17.47 -10.89
CA LYS A 12 -10.07 -16.68 -12.04
C LYS A 12 -9.14 -15.51 -11.68
N VAL A 13 -9.41 -14.78 -10.59
CA VAL A 13 -8.49 -13.74 -10.07
C VAL A 13 -7.11 -14.35 -9.82
N ILE A 14 -7.05 -15.47 -9.09
CA ILE A 14 -5.79 -16.14 -8.75
C ILE A 14 -5.07 -16.63 -10.02
N SER A 15 -5.80 -17.18 -10.98
CA SER A 15 -5.24 -17.59 -12.27
C SER A 15 -4.64 -16.42 -13.04
N LEU A 16 -5.26 -15.24 -13.01
CA LEU A 16 -4.75 -14.04 -13.67
C LEU A 16 -3.49 -13.52 -12.98
N LEU A 17 -3.44 -13.52 -11.64
CA LEU A 17 -2.22 -13.21 -10.89
C LEU A 17 -1.05 -14.11 -11.28
N LYS A 18 -1.30 -15.43 -11.31
CA LYS A 18 -0.30 -16.44 -11.69
C LYS A 18 0.20 -16.29 -13.14
N SER A 19 -0.63 -15.74 -14.03
CA SER A 19 -0.23 -15.50 -15.42
C SER A 19 0.82 -14.39 -15.56
N GLY A 20 0.94 -13.51 -14.56
CA GLY A 20 1.83 -12.35 -14.60
C GLY A 20 1.38 -11.23 -15.56
N ASN A 21 0.31 -11.42 -16.34
CA ASN A 21 -0.15 -10.46 -17.33
C ASN A 21 -0.96 -9.33 -16.67
N TRP A 22 -0.36 -8.14 -16.56
CA TRP A 22 -1.00 -6.99 -15.92
C TRP A 22 -2.26 -6.54 -16.66
N GLN A 23 -2.21 -6.45 -17.99
CA GLN A 23 -3.35 -6.01 -18.79
C GLN A 23 -4.58 -6.91 -18.58
N SER A 24 -4.38 -8.23 -18.61
CA SER A 24 -5.45 -9.21 -18.40
C SER A 24 -6.04 -9.12 -17.00
N PHE A 25 -5.20 -8.90 -15.97
CA PHE A 25 -5.69 -8.68 -14.61
C PHE A 25 -6.44 -7.35 -14.50
N SER A 26 -5.91 -6.27 -15.07
CA SER A 26 -6.51 -4.94 -15.03
C SER A 26 -7.86 -4.93 -15.72
N ASP A 27 -7.95 -5.45 -16.95
CA ASP A 27 -9.21 -5.56 -17.70
C ASP A 27 -10.26 -6.35 -16.93
N TYR A 28 -9.86 -7.50 -16.36
CA TYR A 28 -10.75 -8.29 -15.53
C TYR A 28 -11.21 -7.52 -14.29
N SER A 29 -10.30 -6.87 -13.56
CA SER A 29 -10.63 -6.09 -12.36
C SER A 29 -11.59 -4.94 -12.66
N ASN A 30 -11.40 -4.25 -13.79
CA ASN A 30 -12.24 -3.14 -14.23
C ASN A 30 -13.63 -3.62 -14.70
N SER A 31 -13.75 -4.86 -15.14
CA SER A 31 -15.04 -5.45 -15.51
C SER A 31 -15.93 -5.78 -14.30
N PHE A 32 -15.40 -5.80 -13.07
CA PHE A 32 -16.14 -6.06 -11.83
C PHE A 32 -16.92 -4.84 -11.31
N ALA A 33 -17.76 -4.23 -12.16
CA ALA A 33 -18.60 -3.09 -11.79
C ALA A 33 -19.79 -3.43 -10.85
N LYS A 34 -19.71 -4.53 -10.08
CA LYS A 34 -20.80 -5.30 -9.44
C LYS A 34 -21.48 -6.25 -10.42
N ILE A 35 -20.94 -7.46 -10.55
CA ILE A 35 -21.68 -8.55 -11.19
C ILE A 35 -22.79 -8.97 -10.20
N LYS A 36 -24.04 -8.73 -10.58
CA LYS A 36 -25.22 -9.35 -9.95
C LYS A 36 -25.67 -10.48 -10.86
N ALA A 37 -25.37 -11.72 -10.49
CA ALA A 37 -25.83 -12.89 -11.23
C ALA A 37 -26.71 -13.74 -10.30
N GLY A 38 -28.02 -13.71 -10.54
CA GLY A 38 -28.98 -14.38 -9.68
C GLY A 38 -28.94 -13.86 -8.25
N ILE A 39 -28.56 -14.74 -7.32
CA ILE A 39 -28.63 -14.50 -5.86
C ILE A 39 -27.36 -13.91 -5.25
N TYR A 40 -26.23 -13.84 -5.97
CA TYR A 40 -24.98 -13.33 -5.41
C TYR A 40 -24.55 -11.99 -6.02
N SER A 41 -23.66 -11.29 -5.32
CA SER A 41 -22.98 -10.09 -5.81
C SER A 41 -21.48 -10.21 -5.65
N ALA A 42 -20.71 -9.85 -6.68
CA ALA A 42 -19.26 -9.79 -6.62
C ALA A 42 -18.77 -8.40 -7.02
N LYS A 43 -17.83 -7.85 -6.26
CA LYS A 43 -17.19 -6.56 -6.54
C LYS A 43 -15.67 -6.68 -6.39
N MET A 44 -14.95 -5.91 -7.18
CA MET A 44 -13.52 -5.71 -7.03
C MET A 44 -13.26 -4.23 -7.13
N PHE A 45 -12.43 -3.70 -6.24
CA PHE A 45 -12.07 -2.29 -6.25
C PHE A 45 -10.65 -2.11 -5.74
N LYS A 46 -10.00 -1.08 -6.25
CA LYS A 46 -8.65 -0.69 -5.85
C LYS A 46 -8.71 0.20 -4.60
N THR A 47 -7.88 -0.10 -3.61
CA THR A 47 -7.77 0.60 -2.32
C THR A 47 -6.39 1.18 -2.08
N LEU A 48 -5.49 1.06 -3.05
CA LEU A 48 -4.19 1.73 -3.07
C LEU A 48 -3.67 1.73 -4.51
N ASP A 49 -3.12 2.86 -4.93
CA ASP A 49 -2.37 3.00 -6.18
C ASP A 49 -1.27 4.02 -5.99
N ARG A 50 -0.01 3.58 -6.09
CA ARG A 50 1.13 4.45 -5.90
C ARG A 50 2.39 4.00 -6.60
N GLN A 51 3.18 4.98 -7.00
CA GLN A 51 4.50 4.76 -7.55
C GLN A 51 5.50 4.39 -6.44
N LEU A 52 6.20 3.27 -6.61
CA LEU A 52 7.31 2.90 -5.74
C LEU A 52 8.62 3.54 -6.21
N ILE A 53 9.01 3.22 -7.44
CA ILE A 53 10.23 3.67 -8.10
C ILE A 53 10.08 3.51 -9.62
N GLY A 54 10.54 4.50 -10.40
CA GLY A 54 10.51 4.41 -11.86
C GLY A 54 9.12 4.09 -12.42
N GLU A 55 9.05 3.04 -13.23
CA GLU A 55 7.80 2.50 -13.80
C GLU A 55 7.02 1.56 -12.86
N TYR A 56 7.60 1.21 -11.72
CA TYR A 56 7.03 0.24 -10.78
C TYR A 56 6.05 0.91 -9.82
N CYS A 57 4.83 0.36 -9.78
CA CYS A 57 3.78 0.77 -8.85
C CYS A 57 3.37 -0.37 -7.94
N GLU A 58 2.90 0.02 -6.76
CA GLU A 58 2.19 -0.80 -5.79
C GLU A 58 0.69 -0.52 -5.90
N GLU A 59 -0.09 -1.58 -6.08
CA GLU A 59 -1.54 -1.52 -6.11
C GLU A 59 -2.14 -2.55 -5.15
N VAL A 60 -3.19 -2.16 -4.43
CA VAL A 60 -3.94 -3.06 -3.55
C VAL A 60 -5.39 -3.11 -4.01
N PHE A 61 -5.90 -4.32 -4.19
CA PHE A 61 -7.27 -4.58 -4.57
C PHE A 61 -7.98 -5.37 -3.49
N VAL A 62 -9.27 -5.09 -3.32
CA VAL A 62 -10.18 -5.89 -2.51
C VAL A 62 -11.21 -6.50 -3.45
N PHE A 63 -11.23 -7.82 -3.53
CA PHE A 63 -12.32 -8.58 -4.11
C PHE A 63 -13.26 -9.03 -2.99
N THR A 64 -14.56 -8.86 -3.19
CA THR A 64 -15.56 -9.42 -2.28
C THR A 64 -16.67 -10.11 -3.06
N LYS A 65 -17.11 -11.25 -2.57
CA LYS A 65 -18.27 -11.97 -3.10
C LYS A 65 -19.24 -12.26 -1.98
N THR A 66 -20.48 -11.80 -2.11
CA THR A 66 -21.55 -11.97 -1.13
C THR A 66 -22.64 -12.85 -1.70
N TYR A 67 -23.03 -13.90 -0.98
CA TYR A 67 -24.14 -14.77 -1.34
C TYR A 67 -25.05 -15.05 -0.13
N PRO A 68 -26.36 -15.22 -0.33
CA PRO A 68 -27.28 -15.54 0.75
C PRO A 68 -27.03 -16.98 1.22
N THR A 69 -26.97 -17.19 2.53
CA THR A 69 -26.95 -18.52 3.13
C THR A 69 -28.34 -19.00 3.52
N ASP A 70 -29.24 -18.04 3.79
CA ASP A 70 -30.68 -18.23 4.01
C ASP A 70 -31.43 -16.91 3.67
N SER A 71 -32.68 -16.75 4.10
CA SER A 71 -33.49 -15.56 3.80
C SER A 71 -33.04 -14.27 4.49
N ALA A 72 -32.22 -14.35 5.54
CA ALA A 72 -31.80 -13.22 6.37
C ALA A 72 -30.27 -13.07 6.50
N THR A 73 -29.52 -14.13 6.20
CA THR A 73 -28.07 -14.21 6.43
C THR A 73 -27.31 -14.25 5.11
N TYR A 74 -26.19 -13.53 5.08
CA TYR A 74 -25.27 -13.50 3.95
C TYR A 74 -23.89 -13.96 4.39
N PHE A 75 -23.22 -14.72 3.54
CA PHE A 75 -21.80 -14.97 3.66
C PHE A 75 -21.05 -14.06 2.68
N THR A 76 -19.96 -13.46 3.14
CA THR A 76 -19.08 -12.66 2.28
C THR A 76 -17.67 -13.22 2.29
N GLU A 77 -17.20 -13.61 1.11
CA GLU A 77 -15.79 -13.90 0.85
C GLU A 77 -15.06 -12.58 0.62
N HIS A 78 -13.89 -12.42 1.23
CA HIS A 78 -12.99 -11.32 0.90
C HIS A 78 -11.61 -11.85 0.52
N LEU A 79 -11.05 -11.27 -0.53
CA LEU A 79 -9.69 -11.49 -0.99
C LEU A 79 -8.99 -10.14 -1.10
N LEU A 80 -7.97 -9.92 -0.27
CA LEU A 80 -7.08 -8.77 -0.37
C LEU A 80 -5.91 -9.15 -1.28
N ILE A 81 -5.59 -8.32 -2.27
CA ILE A 81 -4.61 -8.63 -3.30
C ILE A 81 -3.65 -7.44 -3.39
N GLY A 82 -2.39 -7.67 -3.03
CA GLY A 82 -1.30 -6.74 -3.25
C GLY A 82 -0.53 -7.10 -4.52
N ILE A 83 -0.30 -6.12 -5.38
CA ILE A 83 0.44 -6.26 -6.64
C ILE A 83 1.53 -5.20 -6.72
N ILE A 84 2.74 -5.63 -7.06
CA ILE A 84 3.75 -4.75 -7.66
C ILE A 84 3.77 -5.03 -9.16
N ARG A 85 3.68 -3.99 -9.97
CA ARG A 85 3.65 -4.10 -11.43
C ARG A 85 4.45 -3.00 -12.11
N ASN A 86 4.91 -3.27 -13.32
CA ASN A 86 5.27 -2.23 -14.29
C ASN A 86 4.19 -2.14 -15.37
N GLU A 87 4.42 -1.39 -16.45
CA GLU A 87 3.42 -1.21 -17.51
C GLU A 87 3.02 -2.50 -18.23
N LYS A 88 3.88 -3.52 -18.21
CA LYS A 88 3.72 -4.76 -19.01
C LYS A 88 3.20 -5.93 -18.19
N GLN A 89 3.71 -6.08 -16.96
CA GLN A 89 3.52 -7.28 -16.17
C GLN A 89 3.41 -7.02 -14.68
N ILE A 90 2.74 -7.95 -14.02
CA ILE A 90 2.85 -8.14 -12.58
C ILE A 90 4.26 -8.64 -12.32
N VAL A 91 4.95 -8.03 -11.37
CA VAL A 91 6.32 -8.37 -10.97
C VAL A 91 6.29 -9.27 -9.75
N PHE A 92 5.48 -8.86 -8.77
CA PHE A 92 5.33 -9.51 -7.48
C PHE A 92 3.87 -9.40 -7.04
N TYR A 93 3.33 -10.43 -6.40
CA TYR A 93 2.02 -10.32 -5.78
C TYR A 93 1.91 -11.13 -4.49
N ARG A 94 0.93 -10.74 -3.68
CA ARG A 94 0.50 -11.46 -2.48
C ARG A 94 -1.00 -11.34 -2.36
N TYR A 95 -1.66 -12.36 -1.83
CA TYR A 95 -3.08 -12.26 -1.52
C TYR A 95 -3.44 -12.97 -0.23
N TYR A 96 -4.53 -12.50 0.39
CA TYR A 96 -4.99 -12.91 1.71
C TYR A 96 -6.47 -13.20 1.68
N ASP A 97 -6.87 -14.29 2.32
CA ASP A 97 -8.28 -14.59 2.55
C ASP A 97 -8.71 -14.03 3.90
N TYR A 98 -9.89 -13.43 3.94
CA TYR A 98 -10.53 -13.08 5.21
C TYR A 98 -11.35 -14.26 5.72
N PHE A 99 -10.93 -14.83 6.84
CA PHE A 99 -11.59 -15.98 7.45
C PHE A 99 -11.56 -15.89 8.98
N ASN A 100 -12.70 -16.10 9.63
CA ASN A 100 -12.88 -15.97 11.09
C ASN A 100 -12.41 -14.61 11.66
N ASN A 101 -12.84 -13.51 11.04
CA ASN A 101 -12.50 -12.14 11.43
C ASN A 101 -11.00 -11.78 11.38
N GLU A 102 -10.20 -12.58 10.65
CA GLU A 102 -8.78 -12.36 10.49
C GLU A 102 -8.38 -12.51 9.02
N TRP A 103 -7.45 -11.66 8.57
CA TRP A 103 -6.75 -11.87 7.32
C TRP A 103 -5.73 -12.98 7.53
N LYS A 104 -5.97 -14.13 6.92
CA LYS A 104 -5.03 -15.24 6.94
C LYS A 104 -4.25 -15.23 5.64
N ASN A 105 -2.92 -15.32 5.77
CA ASN A 105 -2.06 -15.69 4.65
C ASN A 105 -2.51 -17.07 4.17
N SER A 106 -3.36 -17.09 3.15
CA SER A 106 -3.84 -18.35 2.59
C SER A 106 -2.81 -18.95 1.65
N HIS A 107 -1.92 -18.12 1.05
CA HIS A 107 -0.97 -18.59 0.03
C HIS A 107 0.36 -17.82 0.04
N PRO A 108 1.46 -18.47 -0.40
CA PRO A 108 2.79 -17.88 -0.37
C PRO A 108 2.93 -16.70 -1.34
N ILE A 109 3.87 -15.83 -0.99
CA ILE A 109 4.44 -14.81 -1.86
C ILE A 109 4.88 -15.47 -3.18
N ALA A 110 4.47 -14.90 -4.30
CA ALA A 110 4.88 -15.39 -5.61
C ALA A 110 5.43 -14.24 -6.46
N ASP A 111 6.63 -14.46 -6.99
CA ASP A 111 7.19 -13.67 -8.08
C ASP A 111 6.68 -14.23 -9.40
N SER A 112 5.97 -13.40 -10.14
CA SER A 112 5.63 -13.68 -11.54
C SER A 112 6.82 -13.44 -12.46
N SER A 113 7.79 -12.58 -12.08
CA SER A 113 9.02 -12.35 -12.85
C SER A 113 10.22 -12.01 -11.97
N LYS A 114 11.07 -13.01 -11.70
CA LYS A 114 12.31 -12.85 -10.91
C LYS A 114 13.26 -11.78 -11.48
N THR A 115 13.36 -11.72 -12.81
CA THR A 115 14.24 -10.75 -13.49
C THR A 115 13.75 -9.31 -13.29
N GLU A 116 12.44 -9.08 -13.39
CA GLU A 116 11.87 -7.75 -13.15
C GLU A 116 11.92 -7.36 -11.68
N LEU A 117 11.71 -8.31 -10.75
CA LEU A 117 11.85 -8.01 -9.33
C LEU A 117 13.27 -7.53 -9.04
N LYS A 118 14.27 -8.26 -9.54
CA LYS A 118 15.68 -7.88 -9.35
C LYS A 118 16.01 -6.53 -9.95
N LYS A 119 15.48 -6.22 -11.14
CA LYS A 119 15.65 -4.92 -11.80
C LYS A 119 15.06 -3.79 -10.94
N MET A 120 13.85 -3.97 -10.42
CA MET A 120 13.22 -3.02 -9.52
C MET A 120 14.02 -2.82 -8.23
N GLU A 121 14.50 -3.90 -7.61
CA GLU A 121 15.35 -3.84 -6.41
C GLU A 121 16.66 -3.08 -6.64
N ASP A 122 17.28 -3.27 -7.81
CA ASP A 122 18.50 -2.56 -8.18
C ASP A 122 18.25 -1.08 -8.45
N GLU A 123 17.14 -0.75 -9.12
CA GLU A 123 16.74 0.65 -9.33
C GLU A 123 16.42 1.35 -8.00
N PHE A 124 15.71 0.66 -7.12
CA PHE A 124 15.42 1.16 -5.77
C PHE A 124 16.71 1.40 -4.99
N PHE A 125 17.64 0.44 -5.00
CA PHE A 125 18.93 0.59 -4.32
C PHE A 125 19.78 1.72 -4.91
N ALA A 126 19.76 1.90 -6.23
CA ALA A 126 20.49 2.98 -6.90
C ALA A 126 19.99 4.37 -6.49
N VAL A 127 18.67 4.52 -6.27
CA VAL A 127 18.06 5.80 -5.90
C VAL A 127 18.07 6.05 -4.40
N TYR A 128 17.68 5.05 -3.60
CA TYR A 128 17.48 5.20 -2.16
C TYR A 128 18.68 4.75 -1.32
N HIS A 129 19.67 4.09 -1.91
CA HIS A 129 20.80 3.46 -1.20
C HIS A 129 20.35 2.54 -0.05
N SER A 130 19.18 1.92 -0.23
CA SER A 130 18.54 1.03 0.73
C SER A 130 18.01 -0.21 0.01
N ARG A 131 18.03 -1.35 0.69
CA ARG A 131 17.44 -2.57 0.17
C ARG A 131 15.93 -2.54 0.41
N ILE A 132 15.18 -3.06 -0.55
CA ILE A 132 13.75 -3.27 -0.40
C ILE A 132 13.51 -4.26 0.75
N ASN A 133 12.57 -3.92 1.62
CA ASN A 133 12.00 -4.85 2.58
C ASN A 133 10.62 -5.28 2.07
N SER A 134 10.52 -6.49 1.50
CA SER A 134 9.27 -7.01 0.96
C SER A 134 8.18 -7.26 2.02
N ALA A 135 8.53 -7.18 3.31
CA ALA A 135 7.56 -7.19 4.39
C ALA A 135 6.77 -5.88 4.48
N ASP A 136 7.33 -4.77 3.99
CA ASP A 136 6.67 -3.46 3.99
C ASP A 136 5.66 -3.31 2.84
N PHE A 137 5.74 -4.18 1.83
CA PHE A 137 4.75 -4.22 0.75
C PHE A 137 3.37 -4.54 1.29
N PHE A 138 2.39 -3.74 0.88
CA PHE A 138 0.97 -3.85 1.17
C PHE A 138 0.60 -3.76 2.65
N ASN A 139 1.57 -3.48 3.52
CA ASN A 139 1.41 -3.41 4.97
C ASN A 139 1.99 -2.11 5.52
N ALA A 140 1.68 -1.02 4.84
CA ALA A 140 2.09 0.29 5.30
C ALA A 140 1.26 0.73 6.51
N PRO A 141 1.85 1.51 7.43
CA PRO A 141 1.06 2.16 8.46
C PRO A 141 0.11 3.19 7.84
N VAL A 142 -0.73 3.80 8.66
CA VAL A 142 -1.54 4.95 8.25
C VAL A 142 -0.81 6.24 8.62
N TYR A 143 -0.80 7.22 7.72
CA TYR A 143 -0.26 8.55 7.98
C TYR A 143 -1.28 9.45 8.69
N GLY A 144 -0.87 10.08 9.79
CA GLY A 144 -1.66 11.03 10.56
C GLY A 144 -1.22 11.10 12.02
N HIS A 145 -1.48 12.22 12.69
CA HIS A 145 -1.13 12.38 14.10
C HIS A 145 -2.07 11.59 15.02
N TYR A 146 -3.36 11.67 14.77
CA TYR A 146 -4.40 11.07 15.60
C TYR A 146 -5.28 10.14 14.78
N CYS A 147 -5.78 9.07 15.39
CA CYS A 147 -6.65 8.12 14.72
C CYS A 147 -7.65 7.42 15.65
N GLY A 148 -8.79 7.05 15.08
CA GLY A 148 -9.87 6.35 15.77
C GLY A 148 -10.85 7.28 16.49
N ILE A 149 -11.86 6.68 17.11
CA ILE A 149 -12.97 7.39 17.77
C ILE A 149 -12.47 8.32 18.89
N ASP A 150 -11.46 7.87 19.63
CA ASP A 150 -10.89 8.62 20.75
C ASP A 150 -9.75 9.56 20.33
N GLY A 151 -9.44 9.65 19.03
CA GLY A 151 -8.35 10.49 18.52
C GLY A 151 -7.00 10.16 19.15
N VAL A 152 -6.69 8.86 19.30
CA VAL A 152 -5.44 8.42 19.93
C VAL A 152 -4.26 8.74 19.02
N LEU A 153 -3.14 9.18 19.60
CA LEU A 153 -1.90 9.36 18.85
C LEU A 153 -1.53 8.07 18.10
N THR A 154 -1.18 8.20 16.83
CA THR A 154 -0.68 7.05 16.07
C THR A 154 0.72 6.68 16.58
N GLU A 155 1.04 5.39 16.52
CA GLU A 155 2.37 4.88 16.89
C GLU A 155 3.50 5.64 16.18
N TYR A 156 3.29 5.98 14.90
CA TYR A 156 4.29 6.68 14.09
C TYR A 156 4.38 8.17 14.40
N SER A 157 3.27 8.82 14.78
CA SER A 157 3.34 10.18 15.33
C SER A 157 4.15 10.22 16.62
N MET A 158 3.94 9.27 17.53
CA MET A 158 4.72 9.20 18.78
C MET A 158 6.21 8.98 18.50
N LYS A 159 6.55 8.20 17.46
CA LYS A 159 7.93 8.02 17.00
C LYS A 159 8.52 9.30 16.40
N VAL A 160 7.75 10.08 15.64
CA VAL A 160 8.17 11.41 15.17
C VAL A 160 8.49 12.30 16.36
N ASP A 161 7.57 12.44 17.31
CA ASP A 161 7.75 13.31 18.49
C ASP A 161 9.02 12.93 19.25
N SER A 162 9.19 11.64 19.55
CA SER A 162 10.38 11.13 20.24
C SER A 162 11.68 11.38 19.46
N ALA A 163 11.65 11.26 18.13
CA ALA A 163 12.82 11.52 17.29
C ALA A 163 13.14 13.02 17.18
N ILE A 164 12.14 13.89 17.15
CA ILE A 164 12.33 15.35 17.20
C ILE A 164 13.00 15.77 18.50
N GLU A 165 12.48 15.29 19.65
CA GLU A 165 13.06 15.57 20.96
C GLU A 165 14.53 15.15 21.04
N LYS A 166 14.86 13.98 20.48
CA LYS A 166 16.22 13.43 20.46
C LYS A 166 17.09 13.96 19.33
N LYS A 167 16.54 14.77 18.42
CA LYS A 167 17.20 15.23 17.18
C LYS A 167 17.72 14.05 16.33
N ASP A 168 16.99 12.94 16.35
CA ASP A 168 17.36 11.69 15.67
C ASP A 168 17.09 11.79 14.16
N LYS A 169 18.07 12.31 13.43
CA LYS A 169 18.04 12.35 11.96
C LYS A 169 18.08 10.95 11.34
N ALA A 170 18.60 9.93 12.03
CA ALA A 170 18.79 8.61 11.46
C ALA A 170 17.45 7.90 11.24
N LEU A 171 16.47 8.11 12.12
CA LEU A 171 15.11 7.60 11.93
C LEU A 171 14.47 8.18 10.67
N PHE A 172 14.53 9.51 10.49
CA PHE A 172 13.94 10.16 9.33
C PHE A 172 14.66 9.78 8.03
N ASP A 173 15.99 9.62 8.08
CA ASP A 173 16.79 9.13 6.94
C ASP A 173 16.36 7.72 6.53
N LYS A 174 16.17 6.82 7.51
CA LYS A 174 15.63 5.48 7.27
C LYS A 174 14.24 5.53 6.63
N TRP A 175 13.36 6.41 7.10
CA TRP A 175 11.99 6.50 6.62
C TRP A 175 11.86 7.08 5.21
N ILE A 176 12.64 8.11 4.84
CA ILE A 176 12.62 8.61 3.46
C ILE A 176 13.13 7.56 2.44
N ARG A 177 13.92 6.58 2.89
CA ARG A 177 14.41 5.45 2.10
C ARG A 177 13.51 4.20 2.15
N SER A 178 12.34 4.29 2.79
CA SER A 178 11.38 3.18 2.84
C SER A 178 10.59 3.04 1.53
N THR A 179 10.07 1.85 1.25
CA THR A 179 9.09 1.60 0.18
C THR A 179 7.69 2.12 0.53
N SER A 180 7.37 2.33 1.81
CA SER A 180 6.08 2.88 2.25
C SER A 180 6.04 4.41 2.08
N LEU A 181 5.06 4.91 1.33
CA LEU A 181 4.86 6.36 1.20
C LEU A 181 4.47 7.01 2.53
N GLU A 182 3.76 6.31 3.42
CA GLU A 182 3.37 6.80 4.75
C GLU A 182 4.60 7.06 5.62
N LEU A 183 5.55 6.12 5.63
CA LEU A 183 6.83 6.32 6.31
C LEU A 183 7.61 7.47 5.66
N GLN A 184 7.64 7.55 4.32
CA GLN A 184 8.28 8.66 3.63
C GLN A 184 7.64 10.01 4.02
N CYS A 185 6.32 10.10 4.16
CA CYS A 185 5.62 11.30 4.64
C CYS A 185 6.06 11.69 6.06
N TYR A 186 6.08 10.74 7.01
CA TYR A 186 6.58 10.99 8.37
C TYR A 186 8.05 11.41 8.38
N GLY A 187 8.88 10.81 7.53
CA GLY A 187 10.30 11.19 7.38
C GLY A 187 10.47 12.62 6.89
N ILE A 188 9.71 13.02 5.88
CA ILE A 188 9.73 14.40 5.33
C ILE A 188 9.24 15.41 6.38
N GLU A 189 8.14 15.09 7.07
CA GLU A 189 7.62 15.91 8.15
C GLU A 189 8.65 16.10 9.26
N GLY A 190 9.29 15.02 9.71
CA GLY A 190 10.34 15.06 10.72
C GLY A 190 11.51 15.96 10.31
N PHE A 191 12.01 15.81 9.08
CA PHE A 191 13.04 16.70 8.55
C PHE A 191 12.60 18.17 8.48
N TYR A 192 11.33 18.43 8.17
CA TYR A 192 10.80 19.78 8.12
C TYR A 192 10.72 20.43 9.51
N ILE A 193 10.31 19.68 10.53
CA ILE A 193 10.29 20.15 11.92
C ILE A 193 11.72 20.40 12.40
N LEU A 194 12.67 19.50 12.12
CA LEU A 194 14.09 19.72 12.46
C LEU A 194 14.68 20.95 11.74
N LYS A 195 14.33 21.18 10.47
CA LYS A 195 14.72 22.40 9.73
C LYS A 195 14.26 23.66 10.49
N LYS A 196 13.01 23.69 10.96
CA LYS A 196 12.48 24.82 11.75
C LYS A 196 13.23 25.05 13.06
N GLN A 197 13.88 24.02 13.60
CA GLN A 197 14.73 24.09 14.79
C GLN A 197 16.20 24.38 14.47
N GLY A 198 16.54 24.72 13.22
CA GLY A 198 17.90 25.03 12.79
C GLY A 198 18.75 23.80 12.42
N ILE A 199 18.18 22.59 12.40
CA ILE A 199 18.87 21.36 12.03
C ILE A 199 18.54 21.01 10.58
N LEU A 200 19.47 21.31 9.68
CA LEU A 200 19.25 21.17 8.25
C LEU A 200 19.41 19.71 7.77
N PRO A 201 18.58 19.24 6.83
CA PRO A 201 18.85 18.02 6.06
C PRO A 201 20.12 18.18 5.21
N THR A 202 20.79 17.07 4.90
CA THR A 202 21.93 17.07 3.96
C THR A 202 21.45 17.25 2.52
N GLU A 203 22.36 17.56 1.60
CA GLU A 203 22.02 17.64 0.18
C GLU A 203 21.43 16.33 -0.38
N GLU A 204 21.95 15.19 0.06
CA GLU A 204 21.42 13.88 -0.33
C GLU A 204 19.98 13.70 0.17
N GLN A 205 19.71 14.07 1.43
CA GLN A 205 18.37 14.04 2.01
C GLN A 205 17.42 14.96 1.25
N LEU A 206 17.85 16.18 0.92
CA LEU A 206 17.05 17.11 0.11
C LEU A 206 16.75 16.56 -1.29
N LYS A 207 17.72 15.89 -1.94
CA LYS A 207 17.50 15.21 -3.24
C LYS A 207 16.45 14.11 -3.12
N LEU A 208 16.53 13.27 -2.09
CA LEU A 208 15.53 12.22 -1.85
C LEU A 208 14.15 12.80 -1.56
N ILE A 209 14.05 13.83 -0.71
CA ILE A 209 12.79 14.52 -0.42
C ILE A 209 12.19 15.09 -1.72
N ALA A 210 13.01 15.72 -2.57
CA ALA A 210 12.55 16.27 -3.85
C ALA A 210 12.07 15.17 -4.82
N LEU A 211 12.71 13.99 -4.83
CA LEU A 211 12.26 12.84 -5.61
C LEU A 211 10.93 12.29 -5.10
N ILE A 212 10.78 12.11 -3.78
CA ILE A 212 9.54 11.62 -3.17
C ILE A 212 8.38 12.57 -3.46
N LYS A 213 8.59 13.89 -3.36
CA LYS A 213 7.56 14.91 -3.66
C LYS A 213 7.08 14.90 -5.11
N LYS A 214 7.81 14.25 -6.03
CA LYS A 214 7.43 14.09 -7.44
C LYS A 214 6.73 12.77 -7.73
N LYS A 215 6.69 11.83 -6.77
CA LYS A 215 5.99 10.56 -6.95
C LYS A 215 4.49 10.79 -7.12
N LYS A 216 3.87 9.87 -7.85
CA LYS A 216 2.42 9.81 -8.00
C LYS A 216 1.80 8.80 -7.05
N GLY A 217 0.56 9.04 -6.67
CA GLY A 217 -0.25 8.09 -5.95
C GLY A 217 -0.74 8.59 -4.61
N LYS A 218 -1.48 7.70 -3.96
CA LYS A 218 -2.15 7.97 -2.70
C LYS A 218 -1.43 7.36 -1.51
N VAL A 219 -1.69 8.00 -0.38
CA VAL A 219 -1.19 7.62 0.93
C VAL A 219 -2.40 7.27 1.78
N SER A 220 -2.31 6.17 2.51
CA SER A 220 -3.32 5.82 3.50
C SER A 220 -3.24 6.82 4.65
N VAL A 221 -4.32 7.55 4.90
CA VAL A 221 -4.37 8.59 5.93
C VAL A 221 -5.44 8.31 6.96
N CYS A 222 -5.24 8.80 8.18
CA CYS A 222 -6.29 8.82 9.17
C CYS A 222 -7.02 10.17 9.12
N GLN A 223 -8.34 10.13 8.96
CA GLN A 223 -9.21 11.32 8.91
C GLN A 223 -10.05 11.42 10.18
N GLY A 224 -9.45 11.15 11.33
CA GLY A 224 -10.14 11.04 12.62
C GLY A 224 -10.72 9.65 12.84
N CYS A 225 -12.04 9.49 12.83
CA CYS A 225 -12.70 8.21 13.11
C CYS A 225 -12.61 7.20 11.97
N VAL A 226 -12.25 7.63 10.76
CA VAL A 226 -12.22 6.78 9.56
C VAL A 226 -10.86 6.84 8.88
N TYR A 227 -10.47 5.71 8.30
CA TYR A 227 -9.36 5.64 7.37
C TYR A 227 -9.79 6.17 6.00
N GLY A 228 -8.87 6.81 5.31
CA GLY A 228 -9.08 7.29 3.95
C GLY A 228 -7.79 7.28 3.16
N GLU A 229 -7.86 7.84 1.96
CA GLU A 229 -6.71 8.06 1.10
C GLU A 229 -6.57 9.55 0.79
N LYS A 230 -5.34 10.02 0.61
CA LYS A 230 -5.08 11.37 0.13
C LYS A 230 -3.91 11.36 -0.85
N GLU A 231 -3.95 12.23 -1.86
CA GLU A 231 -2.87 12.38 -2.81
C GLU A 231 -1.57 12.80 -2.11
N LEU A 232 -0.46 12.14 -2.46
CA LEU A 232 0.85 12.41 -1.87
C LEU A 232 1.24 13.89 -1.99
N SER A 233 0.93 14.49 -3.14
CA SER A 233 1.23 15.90 -3.43
C SER A 233 0.53 16.85 -2.48
N GLU A 234 -0.70 16.54 -2.06
CA GLU A 234 -1.46 17.36 -1.12
C GLU A 234 -0.93 17.22 0.31
N ILE A 235 -0.50 16.02 0.70
CA ILE A 235 0.11 15.77 2.02
C ILE A 235 1.43 16.54 2.14
N LEU A 236 2.27 16.49 1.11
CA LEU A 236 3.62 17.07 1.15
C LEU A 236 3.68 18.55 0.77
N LEU A 237 2.54 19.15 0.39
CA LEU A 237 2.43 20.56 0.02
C LEU A 237 2.97 21.53 1.10
N PRO A 238 2.66 21.34 2.41
CA PRO A 238 3.09 22.27 3.46
C PRO A 238 4.59 22.22 3.79
N PHE A 239 5.28 21.13 3.43
CA PHE A 239 6.69 20.91 3.82
C PHE A 239 7.65 21.56 2.82
N LYS A 240 8.02 22.81 3.08
CA LYS A 240 8.88 23.66 2.24
C LYS A 240 10.35 23.64 2.71
N PHE A 241 11.25 23.23 1.81
CA PHE A 241 12.68 23.05 2.10
C PHE A 241 13.58 24.09 1.42
N ASP A 242 13.00 24.89 0.53
CA ASP A 242 13.49 26.15 -0.02
C ASP A 242 13.74 27.24 1.05
#